data_AF-A0A3B8QJ35-F1
#
_entry.id   AF-A0A3B8QJ35-F1
#
_cell.length_a   1.000
_cell.length_b   1.000
_cell.length_c   1.000
_cell.angle_alpha   90.00
_cell.angle_beta   90.00
_cell.angle_gamma   90.00
#
_symmetry.space_group_name_H-M   'P 1'
#
loop_
_entity.id
_entity.type
_entity.pdbx_description
1 polymer ?
#
loop_
_entity_poly.entity_id
_entity_poly.type
_entity_poly.pdbx_seq_one_letter_code
_entity_poly.pdbx_strand_id
1 'polypeptide(L)'
;RHWGWTGGYIFAAMEGYYQKDGDQTPWLYHIALMENRMEVVVETPLDLTDFKTLTLNLDLEGFFKAVHGLSPNEDGDFSHSTFDNGLAHKLSQNLSKSFRFASLEDQTP
;
A
#
# COMPACT_ATOMS: atom_id res chain seq x y z
N ARG A 1 10.15 13.81 13.94
CA ARG A 1 8.86 14.11 14.63
C ARG A 1 8.12 12.77 14.71
N HIS A 2 7.73 12.32 15.91
CA HIS A 2 7.02 11.05 16.06
C HIS A 2 5.52 11.25 15.80
N TRP A 3 4.93 10.31 15.05
CA TRP A 3 3.51 10.29 14.74
C TRP A 3 2.72 9.83 15.97
N GLY A 4 1.61 10.51 16.23
CA GLY A 4 0.64 10.18 17.27
C GLY A 4 -0.76 10.54 16.79
N TRP A 5 -1.79 10.21 17.57
CA TRP A 5 -3.20 10.40 17.18
C TRP A 5 -3.57 11.83 16.76
N THR A 6 -2.85 12.85 17.26
CA THR A 6 -3.00 14.27 16.88
C THR A 6 -2.18 14.70 15.66
N GLY A 7 -1.22 13.89 15.20
CA GLY A 7 -0.30 14.20 14.10
C GLY A 7 -0.65 13.56 12.76
N GLY A 8 -1.77 12.83 12.68
CA GLY A 8 -2.19 12.08 11.50
C GLY A 8 -1.89 10.58 11.60
N TYR A 9 -2.72 9.77 10.95
CA TYR A 9 -2.57 8.32 10.86
C TYR A 9 -1.85 7.93 9.57
N ILE A 10 -0.97 6.94 9.64
CA ILE A 10 -0.34 6.30 8.48
C ILE A 10 -1.09 5.00 8.19
N PHE A 11 -1.71 4.91 7.01
CA PHE A 11 -2.41 3.72 6.55
C PHE A 11 -1.46 2.63 6.07
N ALA A 12 -0.38 3.04 5.42
CA ALA A 12 0.65 2.14 4.93
C ALA A 12 2.00 2.86 4.87
N ALA A 13 3.05 2.10 5.16
CA ALA A 13 4.43 2.50 4.90
C ALA A 13 5.07 1.40 4.05
N MET A 14 5.68 1.80 2.93
CA MET A 14 6.49 0.92 2.10
C MET A 14 7.84 1.56 1.87
N GLU A 15 8.89 0.77 2.02
CA GLU A 15 10.26 1.22 1.86
C GLU A 15 11.10 0.13 1.18
N GLY A 16 12.19 0.54 0.58
CA GLY A 16 13.10 -0.38 -0.07
C GLY A 16 14.22 0.37 -0.77
N TYR A 17 14.81 -0.30 -1.76
CA TYR A 17 15.88 0.26 -2.57
C TYR A 17 15.63 0.02 -4.05
N TYR A 18 16.14 0.91 -4.89
CA TYR A 18 16.20 0.77 -6.34
C TYR A 18 17.61 1.09 -6.83
N GLN A 19 17.94 0.67 -8.05
CA GLN A 19 19.22 0.99 -8.68
C GLN A 19 19.08 2.28 -9.48
N LYS A 20 19.98 3.24 -9.25
CA LYS A 20 20.06 4.50 -9.99
C LYS A 20 21.52 4.83 -10.23
N ASP A 21 21.89 4.98 -11.50
CA ASP A 21 23.26 5.31 -11.91
C ASP A 21 24.35 4.39 -11.33
N GLY A 22 24.00 3.12 -11.08
CA GLY A 22 24.90 2.11 -10.50
C GLY A 22 24.92 2.06 -8.97
N ASP A 23 24.18 2.95 -8.30
CA ASP A 23 24.08 3.03 -6.85
C ASP A 23 22.72 2.53 -6.34
N GLN A 24 22.75 1.87 -5.18
CA GLN A 24 21.56 1.46 -4.46
C GLN A 24 20.95 2.67 -3.72
N THR A 25 19.84 3.18 -4.23
CA THR A 25 19.16 4.36 -3.70
C THR A 25 17.92 3.95 -2.89
N PRO A 26 17.73 4.45 -1.66
CA PRO A 26 16.55 4.13 -0.85
C PRO A 26 15.31 4.84 -1.39
N TRP A 27 14.15 4.26 -1.15
CA TRP A 27 12.86 4.92 -1.31
C TRP A 27 11.96 4.64 -0.10
N LEU A 28 11.09 5.60 0.23
CA LEU A 28 10.15 5.51 1.35
C LEU A 28 8.86 6.25 1.03
N TYR A 29 7.75 5.55 1.16
CA TYR A 29 6.43 6.13 0.99
C TYR A 29 5.58 5.89 2.23
N HIS A 30 5.16 6.97 2.87
CA HIS A 30 4.05 6.96 3.80
C HIS A 30 2.78 7.39 3.07
N ILE A 31 1.75 6.55 3.15
CA ILE A 31 0.37 6.89 2.78
C ILE A 31 -0.35 7.23 4.08
N ALA A 32 -0.55 8.52 4.32
CA ALA A 32 -1.01 9.09 5.56
C ALA A 32 -2.01 10.22 5.31
N LEU A 33 -2.64 10.70 6.38
CA LEU A 33 -3.66 11.76 6.35
C LEU A 33 -4.96 11.33 5.66
N MET A 34 -6.08 11.95 6.05
CA MET A 34 -7.42 11.46 5.69
C MET A 34 -7.71 11.53 4.20
N GLU A 35 -7.11 12.48 3.49
CA GLU A 35 -7.19 12.64 2.03
C GLU A 35 -6.62 11.44 1.26
N ASN A 36 -5.75 10.64 1.88
CA ASN A 36 -5.16 9.45 1.27
C ASN A 36 -5.76 8.15 1.82
N ARG A 37 -6.82 8.22 2.64
CA ARG A 37 -7.58 7.04 3.06
C ARG A 37 -8.16 6.37 1.82
N MET A 38 -7.81 5.10 1.61
CA MET A 38 -8.42 4.29 0.56
C MET A 38 -9.30 3.18 1.14
N GLU A 39 -10.35 2.84 0.41
CA GLU A 39 -11.13 1.63 0.63
C GLU A 39 -10.50 0.48 -0.16
N VAL A 40 -10.30 -0.67 0.47
CA VAL A 40 -9.83 -1.90 -0.18
C VAL A 40 -11.02 -2.84 -0.31
N VAL A 41 -11.43 -3.14 -1.53
CA VAL A 41 -12.53 -4.06 -1.82
C VAL A 41 -11.96 -5.29 -2.51
N VAL A 42 -12.15 -6.46 -1.90
CA VAL A 42 -11.81 -7.76 -2.48
C VAL A 42 -13.08 -8.59 -2.58
N GLU A 43 -13.52 -8.86 -3.80
CA GLU A 43 -14.70 -9.68 -4.06
C GLU A 43 -14.31 -11.16 -4.11
N THR A 44 -14.92 -11.96 -3.23
CA THR A 44 -14.72 -13.40 -3.17
C THR A 44 -15.94 -14.06 -2.53
N PRO A 45 -16.31 -15.31 -2.90
CA PRO A 45 -17.26 -16.09 -2.12
C PRO A 45 -16.77 -16.24 -0.68
N LEU A 46 -17.55 -15.74 0.27
CA LEU A 46 -17.21 -15.76 1.69
C LEU A 46 -18.20 -16.67 2.42
N ASP A 47 -17.72 -17.85 2.81
CA ASP A 47 -18.44 -18.72 3.72
C ASP A 47 -18.14 -18.31 5.16
N LEU A 48 -19.17 -17.91 5.91
CA LEU A 48 -19.07 -17.39 7.27
C LEU A 48 -19.72 -18.31 8.31
N THR A 49 -19.98 -19.58 7.97
CA THR A 49 -20.67 -20.49 8.88
C THR A 49 -19.82 -21.00 10.05
N ASP A 50 -18.49 -20.84 9.99
CA ASP A 50 -17.54 -21.29 11.01
C ASP A 50 -16.30 -20.38 11.07
N PHE A 51 -15.38 -20.64 12.00
CA PHE A 51 -14.09 -19.95 12.12
C PHE A 51 -13.17 -20.30 10.96
N LYS A 52 -12.82 -19.28 10.17
CA LYS A 52 -11.96 -19.42 8.99
C LYS A 52 -10.86 -18.36 8.97
N THR A 53 -9.76 -18.68 8.31
CA THR A 53 -8.68 -17.76 7.98
C THR A 53 -8.84 -17.28 6.54
N LEU A 54 -9.01 -15.97 6.35
CA LEU A 54 -8.94 -15.32 5.04
C LEU A 54 -7.49 -14.90 4.77
N THR A 55 -6.90 -15.43 3.72
CA THR A 55 -5.58 -15.02 3.25
C THR A 55 -5.74 -14.07 2.06
N LEU A 56 -5.12 -12.89 2.17
CA LEU A 56 -5.01 -11.92 1.09
C LEU A 56 -3.55 -11.75 0.72
N ASN A 57 -3.26 -11.78 -0.57
CA ASN A 57 -1.95 -11.42 -1.11
C ASN A 57 -1.90 -9.93 -1.41
N LEU A 58 -0.77 -9.30 -1.06
CA LEU A 58 -0.42 -7.97 -1.55
C LEU A 58 0.41 -8.10 -2.82
N ASP A 59 -0.17 -7.71 -3.95
CA ASP A 59 0.49 -7.59 -5.25
C ASP A 59 1.38 -6.34 -5.28
N LEU A 60 2.69 -6.55 -5.09
CA LEU A 60 3.67 -5.47 -5.10
C LEU A 60 3.82 -4.81 -6.47
N GLU A 61 3.57 -5.52 -7.57
CA GLU A 61 3.55 -4.86 -8.88
C GLU A 61 2.35 -3.91 -8.98
N GLY A 62 1.19 -4.36 -8.51
CA GLY A 62 0.00 -3.52 -8.40
C GLY A 62 0.23 -2.24 -7.60
N PHE A 63 1.05 -2.29 -6.53
CA PHE A 63 1.38 -1.10 -5.74
C PHE A 63 2.05 0.01 -6.58
N PHE A 64 2.89 -0.39 -7.54
CA PHE A 64 3.56 0.56 -8.43
C PHE A 64 2.81 0.83 -9.73
N LYS A 65 1.90 -0.05 -10.17
CA LYS A 65 1.40 -0.01 -11.56
C LYS A 65 -0.10 -0.25 -11.76
N ALA A 66 -0.91 -0.43 -10.70
CA ALA A 66 -2.31 -0.83 -10.89
C ALA A 66 -3.19 0.23 -11.57
N VAL A 67 -3.13 1.49 -11.12
CA VAL A 67 -3.91 2.61 -11.66
C VAL A 67 -2.98 3.63 -12.32
N HIS A 68 -1.86 3.93 -11.67
CA HIS A 68 -0.79 4.79 -12.15
C HIS A 68 0.49 3.98 -12.26
N GLY A 69 1.25 4.16 -13.33
CA GLY A 69 2.63 3.69 -13.40
C GLY A 69 3.53 4.65 -12.64
N LEU A 70 4.08 4.19 -11.52
CA LEU A 70 4.93 4.97 -10.63
C LEU A 70 6.32 4.34 -10.50
N SER A 71 7.33 5.19 -10.43
CA SER A 71 8.73 4.80 -10.25
C SER A 71 9.39 5.75 -9.25
N PRO A 72 10.11 5.24 -8.23
CA PRO A 72 10.91 6.10 -7.34
C PRO A 72 11.89 7.01 -8.09
N ASN A 73 12.39 6.56 -9.25
CA ASN A 73 13.34 7.33 -10.04
C ASN A 73 12.70 8.53 -10.79
N GLU A 74 11.42 8.42 -11.14
CA GLU A 74 10.73 9.39 -12.02
C GLU A 74 9.76 10.27 -11.23
N ASP A 75 9.00 9.67 -10.31
CA ASP A 75 7.93 10.34 -9.54
C ASP A 75 8.42 10.88 -8.18
N GLY A 76 9.64 10.53 -7.78
CA GLY A 76 10.23 10.84 -6.49
C GLY A 76 10.25 9.63 -5.55
N ASP A 77 11.33 9.49 -4.79
CA ASP A 77 11.61 8.34 -3.93
C ASP A 77 11.22 8.55 -2.46
N PHE A 78 10.58 9.67 -2.13
CA PHE A 78 10.19 9.99 -0.76
C PHE A 78 8.83 10.67 -0.66
N SER A 79 7.94 10.16 0.19
CA SER A 79 6.71 10.87 0.56
C SER A 79 6.34 10.69 2.03
N HIS A 80 5.92 11.81 2.64
CA HIS A 80 5.23 11.86 3.93
C HIS A 80 3.78 12.32 3.79
N SER A 81 3.18 12.15 2.60
CA SER A 81 1.81 12.60 2.28
C SER A 81 1.59 14.11 2.36
N THR A 82 2.66 14.91 2.31
CA THR A 82 2.57 16.37 2.31
C THR A 82 3.69 16.93 1.46
N PHE A 83 3.38 17.96 0.66
CA PHE A 83 4.32 18.58 -0.29
C PHE A 83 4.96 17.58 -1.28
N ASP A 84 4.26 16.49 -1.60
CA ASP A 84 4.74 15.37 -2.41
C ASP A 84 4.13 15.35 -3.82
N ASN A 85 3.53 16.46 -4.25
CA ASN A 85 2.82 16.60 -5.52
C ASN A 85 1.75 15.51 -5.78
N GLY A 86 1.14 14.99 -4.72
CA GLY A 86 0.07 14.00 -4.80
C GLY A 86 0.57 12.56 -4.98
N LEU A 87 1.87 12.30 -4.78
CA LEU A 87 2.45 10.96 -4.89
C LEU A 87 1.76 9.97 -3.93
N ALA A 88 1.55 10.34 -2.65
CA ALA A 88 0.84 9.48 -1.69
C ALA A 88 -0.61 9.17 -2.11
N HIS A 89 -1.28 10.11 -2.77
CA HIS A 89 -2.63 9.91 -3.29
C HIS A 89 -2.66 8.91 -4.44
N LYS A 90 -1.71 9.00 -5.38
CA LYS A 90 -1.57 8.01 -6.47
C LYS A 90 -1.22 6.62 -5.93
N LEU A 91 -0.32 6.57 -4.94
CA LEU A 91 0.05 5.32 -4.28
C LEU A 91 -1.13 4.69 -3.52
N SER A 92 -1.99 5.49 -2.87
CA SER A 92 -3.19 4.97 -2.20
C SER A 92 -4.18 4.38 -3.21
N GLN A 93 -4.35 5.02 -4.38
CA GLN A 93 -5.16 4.50 -5.47
C GLN A 93 -4.62 3.18 -6.02
N ASN A 94 -3.31 3.07 -6.22
CA ASN A 94 -2.67 1.80 -6.61
C ASN A 94 -2.87 0.72 -5.53
N LEU A 95 -2.53 1.02 -4.28
CA LEU A 95 -2.61 0.08 -3.16
C LEU A 95 -4.05 -0.44 -2.93
N SER A 96 -5.06 0.41 -3.15
CA SER A 96 -6.48 -0.01 -3.10
C SER A 96 -6.81 -1.15 -4.08
N LYS A 97 -6.03 -1.27 -5.15
CA LYS A 97 -6.13 -2.28 -6.21
C LYS A 97 -5.04 -3.34 -6.13
N SER A 98 -4.24 -3.40 -5.07
CA SER A 98 -3.13 -4.36 -4.95
C SER A 98 -3.47 -5.60 -4.12
N PHE A 99 -4.60 -5.64 -3.42
CA PHE A 99 -4.98 -6.83 -2.66
C PHE A 99 -5.67 -7.85 -3.55
N ARG A 100 -5.33 -9.13 -3.37
CA ARG A 100 -5.90 -10.27 -4.09
C ARG A 100 -6.35 -11.33 -3.10
N PHE A 101 -7.52 -11.91 -3.33
CA PHE A 101 -7.94 -13.11 -2.62
C PHE A 101 -6.94 -14.24 -2.88
N ALA A 102 -6.51 -14.93 -1.82
CA ALA A 102 -5.65 -16.10 -1.93
C ALA A 102 -6.40 -17.37 -1.49
N SER A 103 -6.93 -17.37 -0.26
CA SER A 103 -7.66 -18.52 0.27
C SER A 103 -8.63 -18.14 1.38
N LEU A 104 -9.61 -19.02 1.61
CA LEU A 104 -10.47 -19.03 2.78
C LEU A 104 -10.44 -20.46 3.33
N GLU A 105 -9.81 -20.65 4.48
CA GLU A 105 -9.51 -21.98 5.04
C GLU A 105 -10.15 -22.15 6.40
N ASP A 106 -10.69 -23.33 6.69
CA ASP A 106 -11.21 -23.65 8.01
C ASP A 106 -10.09 -23.61 9.05
N GLN A 107 -10.36 -23.02 10.21
CA GLN A 107 -9.45 -23.11 11.34
C GLN A 107 -9.67 -24.46 12.02
N THR A 108 -8.76 -25.40 11.79
CA THR A 108 -8.69 -26.60 12.63
C THR A 108 -8.23 -26.21 14.04
N PRO A 109 -8.91 -26.69 15.11
CA PRO A 109 -8.51 -26.47 16.51
C PRO A 109 -7.10 -26.93 16.85
#